data_AF-A0A6N2JJ90-F1
#
_entry.id   AF-A0A6N2JJ90-F1
#
_cell.length_a   1.000
_cell.length_b   1.000
_cell.length_c   1.000
_cell.angle_alpha   90.00
_cell.angle_beta   90.00
_cell.angle_gamma   90.00
#
_symmetry.space_group_name_H-M   'P 1'
#
loop_
_entity.id
_entity.type
_entity.pdbx_description
1 polymer ?
#
loop_
_entity_poly.entity_id
_entity_poly.type
_entity_poly.pdbx_seq_one_letter_code
_entity_poly.pdbx_strand_id
1 'polypeptide(L)' 'MQNSDLHKSNKKPYCYINQTKRIQIIRLQIELDECIERAVFPEEDFCFEAPSDAYLEISTYAIATAVLSDRIPCRQL' A
#
# COMPACT_ATOMS: atom_id res chain seq x y z
N MET A 1 16.87 -28.47 -0.17
CA MET A 1 17.39 -27.23 -0.80
C MET A 1 16.22 -26.29 -0.97
N GLN A 2 16.05 -25.36 -0.02
CA GLN A 2 15.06 -24.29 -0.12
C GLN A 2 15.55 -23.33 -1.22
N ASN A 3 14.80 -23.23 -2.32
CA ASN A 3 15.07 -22.25 -3.38
C ASN A 3 14.67 -20.87 -2.85
N SER A 4 15.57 -20.19 -2.14
CA SER A 4 15.41 -18.85 -1.59
C SER A 4 15.84 -17.74 -2.57
N ASP A 5 15.68 -17.97 -3.87
CA ASP A 5 16.17 -17.07 -4.95
C ASP A 5 15.05 -16.40 -5.78
N LEU A 6 13.82 -16.26 -5.25
CA LEU A 6 12.69 -15.63 -5.97
C LEU A 6 12.38 -14.17 -5.58
N HIS A 7 13.26 -13.50 -4.85
CA HIS A 7 13.09 -12.07 -4.52
C HIS A 7 14.31 -11.24 -4.93
N LYS A 8 14.78 -11.42 -6.17
CA LYS A 8 15.50 -10.32 -6.84
C LYS A 8 14.50 -9.19 -7.03
N SER A 9 14.57 -8.20 -6.15
CA SER A 9 13.73 -7.00 -6.06
C SER A 9 13.42 -6.37 -7.44
N ASN A 10 12.35 -6.83 -8.09
CA ASN A 10 11.74 -6.19 -9.26
C ASN A 10 10.79 -5.08 -8.79
N LYS A 11 11.20 -4.32 -7.77
CA LYS A 11 10.41 -3.23 -7.24
C LYS A 11 10.37 -2.11 -8.30
N LYS A 12 9.17 -1.55 -8.50
CA LYS A 12 8.91 -0.43 -9.42
C LYS A 12 8.30 0.72 -8.62
N PRO A 13 8.49 1.97 -9.06
CA PRO A 13 7.85 3.11 -8.42
C PRO A 13 6.34 3.11 -8.72
N TYR A 14 5.55 3.39 -7.69
CA TYR A 14 4.11 3.62 -7.73
C TYR A 14 3.77 4.86 -6.90
N CYS A 15 2.65 5.52 -7.21
CA CYS A 15 2.14 6.63 -6.42
C CYS A 15 0.63 6.48 -6.22
N TYR A 16 0.18 6.71 -5.00
CA TYR A 16 -1.23 6.77 -4.63
C TYR A 16 -1.58 8.20 -4.23
N ILE A 17 -2.73 8.70 -4.67
CA ILE A 17 -3.23 10.03 -4.29
C ILE A 17 -4.52 9.85 -3.50
N ASN A 18 -4.56 10.36 -2.28
CA ASN A 18 -5.80 10.38 -1.50
C ASN A 18 -6.72 11.49 -2.01
N GLN A 19 -7.56 11.16 -2.98
CA GLN A 19 -8.56 12.09 -3.54
C GLN A 19 -9.80 12.27 -2.62
N THR A 20 -9.78 11.72 -1.41
CA THR A 20 -10.88 11.85 -0.44
C THR A 20 -10.66 13.04 0.48
N LYS A 21 -11.73 13.44 1.18
CA LYS A 21 -11.67 14.51 2.21
C LYS A 21 -11.36 13.98 3.61
N ARG A 22 -10.84 12.76 3.73
CA ARG A 22 -10.56 12.09 5.01
C ARG A 22 -9.13 11.60 5.04
N ILE A 23 -8.54 11.55 6.24
CA ILE A 23 -7.27 10.84 6.43
C ILE A 23 -7.51 9.35 6.20
N GLN A 24 -6.60 8.74 5.44
CA GLN A 24 -6.58 7.30 5.20
C GLN A 24 -5.32 6.70 5.81
N ILE A 25 -5.43 5.46 6.28
CA ILE A 25 -4.27 4.64 6.61
C ILE A 25 -4.06 3.70 5.46
N ILE A 26 -2.91 3.82 4.81
CA ILE A 26 -2.51 2.88 3.78
C ILE A 26 -1.57 1.84 4.38
N ARG A 27 -1.67 0.62 3.87
CA ARG A 27 -0.78 -0.48 4.22
C ARG A 27 -0.29 -1.15 2.94
N LEU A 28 1.02 -1.35 2.86
CA LEU A 28 1.68 -2.02 1.77
C LEU A 28 2.42 -3.23 2.33
N GLN A 29 1.96 -4.43 1.96
CA GLN A 29 2.63 -5.69 2.28
C GLN A 29 3.48 -6.11 1.07
N ILE A 30 4.80 -6.03 1.19
CA ILE A 30 5.72 -6.35 0.10
C ILE A 30 6.15 -7.82 0.19
N GLU A 31 6.58 -8.25 1.37
CA GLU A 31 6.99 -9.62 1.73
C GLU A 31 6.55 -9.91 3.17
N LEU A 32 6.66 -11.15 3.67
CA LEU A 32 6.19 -11.50 5.03
C LEU A 32 6.75 -10.58 6.13
N ASP A 33 8.00 -10.13 5.98
CA ASP A 33 8.70 -9.32 6.99
C ASP A 33 8.76 -7.82 6.65
N GLU A 34 8.29 -7.39 5.47
CA GLU A 34 8.31 -5.99 5.03
C GLU A 34 6.87 -5.48 4.84
N CYS A 35 6.41 -4.72 5.84
CA CYS A 35 5.13 -4.04 5.82
C CYS A 35 5.34 -2.55 6.13
N ILE A 36 4.76 -1.69 5.29
CA ILE A 36 4.73 -0.24 5.51
C ILE A 36 3.29 0.14 5.83
N GLU A 37 3.08 0.87 6.92
CA GLU A 37 1.80 1.48 7.26
C GLU A 37 1.99 2.99 7.45
N ARG A 38 1.16 3.79 6.80
CA ARG A 38 1.29 5.26 6.79
C ARG A 38 -0.08 5.93 6.77
N ALA A 39 -0.17 7.10 7.42
CA ALA A 39 -1.29 8.01 7.23
C ALA A 39 -1.07 8.85 5.96
N VAL A 40 -2.11 9.00 5.15
CA VAL A 40 -2.14 9.86 3.96
C VAL A 40 -3.27 10.87 4.13
N PHE A 41 -2.92 12.14 4.15
CA PHE A 41 -3.86 13.26 4.29
C PHE A 41 -4.63 13.49 2.99
N PRO A 42 -5.78 14.18 3.05
CA PRO A 42 -6.49 14.62 1.84
C PRO A 42 -5.54 15.33 0.87
N GLU A 43 -5.59 14.94 -0.41
CA GLU A 43 -4.79 15.49 -1.51
C GLU A 43 -3.27 15.24 -1.38
N GLU A 44 -2.83 14.42 -0.43
CA GLU A 44 -1.43 14.02 -0.31
C GLU A 44 -1.08 12.87 -1.26
N ASP A 45 0.10 12.99 -1.88
CA ASP A 45 0.71 11.96 -2.71
C ASP A 45 1.59 11.04 -1.85
N PHE A 46 1.32 9.74 -1.93
CA PHE A 46 2.17 8.71 -1.34
C PHE A 46 2.86 7.90 -2.43
N CYS A 47 4.15 8.14 -2.64
CA CYS A 47 4.98 7.39 -3.58
C CYS A 47 5.86 6.36 -2.87
N PHE A 48 5.98 5.17 -3.46
CA PHE A 48 6.68 4.02 -2.88
C PHE A 48 7.20 3.07 -3.96
N GLU A 49 8.05 2.13 -3.58
CA GLU A 49 8.54 1.07 -4.46
C GLU A 49 8.00 -0.30 -4.03
N ALA A 50 7.42 -1.05 -4.97
CA ALA A 50 6.84 -2.35 -4.69
C ALA A 50 6.95 -3.33 -5.87
N PRO A 51 6.86 -4.64 -5.64
CA PRO A 51 6.62 -5.64 -6.69
C PRO A 51 5.28 -5.39 -7.40
N SER A 52 5.17 -5.79 -8.67
CA SER A 52 3.94 -5.57 -9.46
C SER A 52 2.74 -6.40 -9.01
N ASP A 53 2.98 -7.47 -8.24
CA ASP A 53 1.99 -8.34 -7.62
C ASP A 53 1.62 -7.91 -6.18
N ALA A 54 2.23 -6.84 -5.66
CA ALA A 54 1.87 -6.28 -4.37
C ALA A 54 0.50 -5.56 -4.41
N TYR A 55 -0.08 -5.36 -3.22
CA TYR A 55 -1.36 -4.69 -3.02
C TYR A 55 -1.20 -3.55 -2.02
N LEU A 56 -1.84 -2.42 -2.33
CA LEU A 56 -2.04 -1.30 -1.42
C LEU A 56 -3.41 -1.44 -0.76
N GLU A 57 -3.42 -1.69 0.54
CA GLU A 57 -4.63 -1.69 1.36
C GLU A 57 -4.91 -0.28 1.86
N ILE A 58 -6.15 0.17 1.76
CA ILE A 58 -6.57 1.50 2.16
C ILE A 58 -7.65 1.34 3.22
N SER A 59 -7.37 1.80 4.42
CA SER A 59 -8.34 1.87 5.52
C SER A 59 -8.77 3.32 5.75
N THR A 60 -10.06 3.56 5.90
CA THR A 60 -10.59 4.88 6.25
C THR A 60 -11.19 4.83 7.64
N TYR A 61 -10.93 5.87 8.44
CA TYR A 61 -11.62 6.01 9.72
C TYR A 61 -13.04 6.55 9.49
N ALA A 62 -14.03 5.75 9.87
CA ALA A 62 -15.37 6.22 10.18
C ALA A 62 -15.52 6.24 11.70
N ILE A 63 -16.29 7.18 12.26
CA ILE A 63 -16.35 7.46 13.71
C ILE A 63 -16.24 6.17 14.55
N ALA A 64 -15.14 6.08 15.30
CA ALA A 64 -14.74 5.00 16.22
C ALA A 64 -14.13 3.69 15.64
N THR A 65 -14.01 3.49 14.32
CA THR A 65 -13.34 2.29 13.76
C THR A 65 -12.57 2.56 12.47
N ALA A 66 -11.47 1.83 12.26
CA ALA A 66 -10.84 1.70 10.94
C ALA A 66 -11.55 0.59 10.17
N VAL A 67 -12.04 0.91 8.97
CA VAL A 67 -12.61 -0.10 8.06
C VAL A 67 -11.70 -0.17 6.85
N LEU A 68 -11.33 -1.39 6.45
CA LEU A 68 -10.66 -1.63 5.17
C LEU A 68 -11.62 -1.21 4.06
N SER A 69 -11.30 -0.10 3.41
CA SER A 69 -12.13 0.52 2.37
C SER A 69 -11.82 -0.06 1.01
N ASP A 70 -10.54 -0.31 0.72
CA ASP A 70 -10.12 -0.77 -0.60
C ASP A 70 -8.82 -1.59 -0.53
N ARG A 71 -8.58 -2.39 -1.56
CA ARG A 71 -7.36 -3.15 -1.78
C ARG A 71 -6.99 -3.08 -3.26
N ILE A 72 -6.07 -2.19 -3.59
CA ILE A 72 -5.70 -1.85 -4.96
C ILE A 72 -4.40 -2.61 -5.33
N PRO A 73 -4.41 -3.48 -6.37
CA PRO A 73 -3.17 -4.03 -6.92
C PRO A 73 -2.25 -2.90 -7.39
N CYS A 74 -0.96 -2.92 -7.03
CA CYS A 74 -0.02 -1.83 -7.36
C CYS A 74 0.05 -1.55 -8.87
N ARG A 75 -0.08 -2.59 -9.70
CA ARG A 75 -0.16 -2.47 -11.17
C ARG A 75 -1.37 -1.67 -11.71
N GLN A 76 -2.31 -1.27 -10.85
CA GLN A 76 -3.51 -0.49 -11.19
C GLN A 76 -3.50 0.93 -10.59
N LEU A 77 -2.44 1.28 -9.84
CA LEU A 77 -2.21 2.63 -9.33
C LEU A 77 -1.76 3.58 -10.44
#